data_AF-A0A9E3EYQ2-F1
#
_entry.id   AF-A0A9E3EYQ2-F1
#
_cell.length_a   1.000
_cell.length_b   1.000
_cell.length_c   1.000
_cell.angle_alpha   90.00
_cell.angle_beta   90.00
_cell.angle_gamma   90.00
#
_symmetry.space_group_name_H-M   'P 1'
#
loop_
_entity.id
_entity.type
_entity.pdbx_description
1 polymer ?
#
loop_
_entity_poly.entity_id
_entity_poly.type
_entity_poly.pdbx_seq_one_letter_code
_entity_poly.pdbx_strand_id
1 'polypeptide(L)'
;MANKGLDSLVKDRLRTWPQSPPGLHPRNRPRHAWLRGRPVADLSACHPFLKVPGSDRLRTLPDGLWLKFAGTPSEPYADIFAVEACGSLQNLLDKRSRFAPSTHSLLAVCPVPWLLAPVDGKDQTPRWRATGVLRHEPVLPVVLPVRDVRVLYALKRDHYAGFARHQVPHAHEFFVPMESITAEGSDSDPALRSLIARATAQNFLGEPEAA
;
A
#
# COMPACT_ATOMS: atom_id res chain seq x y z
N MET A 1 17.95 24.34 -10.84
CA MET A 1 17.44 23.21 -10.02
C MET A 1 17.33 21.99 -10.92
N ALA A 2 18.03 20.91 -10.61
CA ALA A 2 17.96 19.70 -11.43
C ALA A 2 16.51 19.20 -11.48
N ASN A 3 15.99 18.95 -12.68
CA ASN A 3 14.64 18.45 -12.92
C ASN A 3 14.54 17.02 -12.36
N LYS A 4 14.25 16.87 -11.06
CA LYS A 4 14.00 15.56 -10.45
C LYS A 4 12.89 14.88 -11.26
N GLY A 5 13.14 13.65 -11.71
CA GLY A 5 12.13 12.86 -12.39
C GLY A 5 10.87 12.74 -11.52
N LEU A 6 9.70 12.77 -12.15
CA LEU A 6 8.40 12.76 -11.47
C LEU A 6 8.25 11.61 -10.47
N ASP A 7 8.79 10.44 -10.83
CA ASP A 7 8.85 9.25 -9.99
C ASP A 7 9.61 9.49 -8.67
N SER A 8 10.75 10.18 -8.74
CA SER A 8 11.54 10.55 -7.55
C SER A 8 10.79 11.56 -6.68
N LEU A 9 10.11 12.53 -7.29
CA LEU A 9 9.30 13.51 -6.54
C LEU A 9 8.15 12.84 -5.79
N VAL A 10 7.45 11.89 -6.43
CA VAL A 10 6.39 11.12 -5.78
C VAL A 10 6.96 10.32 -4.61
N LYS A 11 8.06 9.58 -4.81
CA LYS A 11 8.70 8.81 -3.74
C LYS A 11 9.14 9.70 -2.58
N ASP A 12 9.72 10.87 -2.87
CA ASP A 12 10.12 11.85 -1.85
C ASP A 12 8.91 12.31 -1.02
N ARG A 13 7.76 12.56 -1.65
CA ARG A 13 6.52 12.95 -0.95
C ARG A 13 5.88 11.81 -0.19
N LEU A 14 5.82 10.61 -0.75
CA LEU A 14 5.30 9.44 -0.04
C LEU A 14 6.16 9.04 1.17
N ARG A 15 7.44 9.44 1.24
CA ARG A 15 8.25 9.27 2.47
C ARG A 15 7.77 10.16 3.62
N THR A 16 7.16 11.31 3.33
CA THR A 16 6.62 12.19 4.38
C THR A 16 5.26 11.72 4.89
N TRP A 17 4.59 10.83 4.14
CA TRP A 17 3.31 10.26 4.58
C TRP A 17 3.48 9.42 5.85
N PRO A 18 2.46 9.38 6.72
CA PRO A 18 2.52 8.65 7.97
C PRO A 18 2.59 7.12 7.78
N GLN A 19 2.87 6.42 8.89
CA GLN A 19 2.95 4.96 8.93
C GLN A 19 1.64 4.29 8.51
N SER A 20 0.50 4.94 8.76
CA SER A 20 -0.78 4.57 8.15
C SER A 20 -1.13 5.50 7.00
N PRO A 21 -1.71 5.01 5.89
CA PRO A 21 -2.13 5.88 4.81
C PRO A 21 -3.06 7.00 5.30
N PRO A 22 -2.94 8.23 4.78
CA PRO A 22 -3.82 9.34 5.13
C PRO A 22 -5.30 8.95 5.02
N GLY A 23 -6.07 9.12 6.10
CA GLY A 23 -7.49 8.75 6.12
C GLY A 23 -7.80 7.28 6.46
N LEU A 24 -6.81 6.37 6.45
CA LEU A 24 -6.96 4.98 6.90
C LEU A 24 -6.55 4.78 8.37
N HIS A 25 -6.94 5.70 9.24
CA HIS A 25 -6.56 5.62 10.65
C HIS A 25 -7.22 4.42 11.36
N PRO A 26 -6.47 3.65 12.17
CA PRO A 26 -7.07 2.59 12.97
C PRO A 26 -8.02 3.19 14.00
N ARG A 27 -9.32 2.89 13.86
CA ARG A 27 -10.36 3.56 14.67
C ARG A 27 -10.29 3.29 16.17
N ASN A 28 -9.64 2.21 16.66
CA ASN A 28 -9.53 1.93 18.11
C ASN A 28 -8.63 0.73 18.50
N ARG A 29 -7.70 0.24 17.65
CA ARG A 29 -6.87 -0.93 18.00
C ARG A 29 -5.42 -0.80 17.51
N PRO A 30 -4.42 -0.81 18.41
CA PRO A 30 -3.00 -0.73 18.03
C PRO A 30 -2.54 -1.96 17.22
N ARG A 31 -3.23 -3.11 17.36
CA ARG A 31 -2.92 -4.37 16.65
C ARG A 31 -3.44 -4.47 15.21
N HIS A 32 -4.05 -3.42 14.67
CA HIS A 32 -4.53 -3.37 13.28
C HIS A 32 -3.99 -2.14 12.53
N ALA A 33 -2.81 -1.68 12.93
CA ALA A 33 -2.13 -0.58 12.28
C ALA A 33 -1.64 -1.01 10.89
N TRP A 34 -1.73 -0.09 9.93
CA TRP A 34 -1.06 -0.23 8.65
C TRP A 34 0.45 -0.10 8.87
N LEU A 35 1.23 -0.94 8.19
CA LEU A 35 2.67 -0.86 8.14
C LEU A 35 3.13 -0.41 6.77
N ARG A 36 3.90 0.67 6.71
CA ARG A 36 4.50 1.16 5.48
C ARG A 36 5.62 0.21 5.02
N GLY A 37 5.42 -0.41 3.87
CA GLY A 37 6.41 -1.21 3.17
C GLY A 37 7.30 -0.38 2.25
N ARG A 38 6.72 0.62 1.56
CA ARG A 38 7.41 1.54 0.64
C ARG A 38 6.74 2.93 0.62
N PRO A 39 7.48 4.00 0.30
CA PRO A 39 8.94 4.05 0.17
C PRO A 39 9.63 3.94 1.54
N VAL A 40 10.80 3.32 1.56
CA VAL A 40 11.69 3.32 2.73
C VAL A 40 12.70 4.47 2.63
N ALA A 41 13.17 4.98 3.77
CA ALA A 41 14.17 6.03 3.82
C ALA A 41 15.53 5.55 3.31
N ASP A 42 15.89 4.31 3.66
CA ASP A 42 17.11 3.65 3.20
C ASP A 42 16.85 2.84 1.93
N LEU A 43 17.47 3.24 0.82
CA LEU A 43 17.34 2.57 -0.48
C LEU A 43 18.04 1.20 -0.53
N SER A 44 18.96 0.93 0.41
CA SER A 44 19.63 -0.37 0.55
C SER A 44 18.82 -1.38 1.37
N ALA A 45 17.74 -0.92 2.02
CA ALA A 45 16.91 -1.78 2.86
C ALA A 45 16.06 -2.76 2.03
N CYS A 46 16.04 -4.01 2.50
CA CYS A 46 15.06 -4.99 2.05
C CYS A 46 13.64 -4.47 2.35
N HIS A 47 12.75 -4.53 1.37
CA HIS A 47 11.39 -4.02 1.49
C HIS A 47 10.37 -5.04 0.97
N PRO A 48 9.12 -4.98 1.46
CA PRO A 48 8.07 -5.83 0.95
C PRO A 48 7.81 -5.61 -0.53
N PHE A 49 7.42 -6.68 -1.21
CA PHE A 49 7.02 -6.66 -2.61
C PHE A 49 5.83 -7.59 -2.84
N LEU A 50 5.15 -7.41 -3.96
CA LEU A 50 4.03 -8.24 -4.35
C LEU A 50 4.45 -9.20 -5.47
N LYS A 51 3.88 -10.40 -5.50
CA LYS A 51 4.05 -11.34 -6.62
C LYS A 51 2.78 -12.14 -6.85
N VAL A 52 2.63 -12.66 -8.06
CA VAL A 52 1.59 -13.66 -8.36
C VAL A 52 2.04 -15.01 -7.79
N PRO A 53 1.14 -15.81 -7.16
CA PRO A 53 1.46 -17.17 -6.75
C PRO A 53 2.08 -18.00 -7.88
N GLY A 54 3.10 -18.80 -7.57
CA GLY A 54 3.79 -19.65 -8.55
C GLY A 54 4.81 -18.95 -9.44
N SER A 55 4.99 -17.63 -9.33
CA SER A 55 6.05 -16.89 -10.04
C SER A 55 7.06 -16.30 -9.07
N ASP A 56 8.35 -16.54 -9.32
CA ASP A 56 9.46 -15.89 -8.60
C ASP A 56 10.15 -14.80 -9.44
N ARG A 57 9.78 -14.69 -10.72
CA ARG A 57 10.40 -13.77 -11.69
C ARG A 57 9.74 -12.39 -11.70
N LEU A 58 8.45 -12.31 -11.42
CA LEU A 58 7.67 -11.08 -11.53
C LEU A 58 7.37 -10.51 -10.14
N ARG A 59 8.14 -9.48 -9.76
CA ARG A 59 7.91 -8.71 -8.54
C ARG A 59 7.27 -7.37 -8.91
N THR A 60 6.19 -7.03 -8.22
CA THR A 60 5.59 -5.70 -8.26
C THR A 60 6.10 -4.89 -7.09
N LEU A 61 6.70 -3.74 -7.40
CA LEU A 61 7.26 -2.79 -6.44
C LEU A 61 6.54 -1.45 -6.59
N PRO A 62 5.43 -1.24 -5.86
CA PRO A 62 4.68 0.00 -5.98
C PRO A 62 5.51 1.20 -5.52
N ASP A 63 5.16 2.40 -6.01
CA ASP A 63 5.82 3.65 -5.60
C ASP A 63 5.57 3.93 -4.11
N GLY A 64 4.37 3.63 -3.62
CA GLY A 64 4.04 3.51 -2.21
C GLY A 64 3.31 2.21 -1.92
N LEU A 65 3.61 1.57 -0.79
CA LEU A 65 2.98 0.32 -0.37
C LEU A 65 2.78 0.33 1.15
N TRP A 66 1.55 0.10 1.58
CA TRP A 66 1.18 -0.13 2.98
C TRP A 66 0.48 -1.48 3.09
N LEU A 67 0.78 -2.21 4.17
CA LEU A 67 0.24 -3.53 4.44
C LEU A 67 -0.49 -3.52 5.77
N LYS A 68 -1.69 -4.07 5.81
CA LYS A 68 -2.43 -4.32 7.04
C LYS A 68 -2.53 -5.82 7.26
N PHE A 69 -1.92 -6.28 8.34
CA PHE A 69 -1.87 -7.70 8.69
C PHE A 69 -3.10 -8.06 9.53
N ALA A 70 -3.71 -9.20 9.23
CA ALA A 70 -4.87 -9.72 9.96
C ALA A 70 -5.02 -11.23 9.75
N GLY A 71 -6.09 -11.79 10.33
CA GLY A 71 -6.34 -13.23 10.37
C GLY A 71 -5.83 -13.86 11.66
N THR A 72 -5.75 -15.19 11.66
CA THR A 72 -5.20 -15.98 12.77
C THR A 72 -3.78 -16.43 12.42
N PRO A 73 -2.99 -16.92 13.40
CA PRO A 73 -1.68 -17.49 13.10
C PRO A 73 -1.71 -18.67 12.12
N SER A 74 -2.83 -19.41 12.02
CA SER A 74 -3.01 -20.50 11.07
C SER A 74 -3.51 -20.03 9.69
N GLU A 75 -4.20 -18.89 9.64
CA GLU A 75 -4.76 -18.32 8.41
C GLU A 75 -4.44 -16.81 8.30
N PRO A 76 -3.15 -16.45 8.21
CA PRO A 76 -2.76 -15.05 8.14
C PRO A 76 -2.94 -14.51 6.73
N TYR A 77 -3.33 -13.25 6.62
CA TYR A 77 -3.43 -12.53 5.34
C TYR A 77 -3.00 -11.07 5.49
N ALA A 78 -2.83 -10.40 4.35
CA ALA A 78 -2.61 -8.96 4.29
C ALA A 78 -3.67 -8.28 3.42
N ASP A 79 -4.14 -7.11 3.85
CA ASP A 79 -4.74 -6.14 2.93
C ASP A 79 -3.66 -5.14 2.51
N ILE A 80 -3.74 -4.62 1.28
CA ILE A 80 -2.76 -3.66 0.78
C ILE A 80 -3.40 -2.35 0.33
N PHE A 81 -2.67 -1.26 0.56
CA PHE A 81 -2.90 0.02 -0.08
C PHE A 81 -1.63 0.39 -0.85
N ALA A 82 -1.75 0.49 -2.17
CA ALA A 82 -0.66 0.82 -3.08
C ALA A 82 -0.88 2.20 -3.71
N VAL A 83 0.22 2.90 -4.00
CA VAL A 83 0.24 4.15 -4.76
C VAL A 83 1.14 3.96 -5.97
N GLU A 84 0.66 4.38 -7.13
CA GLU A 84 1.36 4.24 -8.41
C GLU A 84 1.32 5.55 -9.20
N ALA A 85 2.48 6.14 -9.45
CA ALA A 85 2.60 7.34 -10.28
C ALA A 85 2.75 6.98 -11.75
N CYS A 86 1.81 7.41 -12.58
CA CYS A 86 1.77 7.06 -13.99
C CYS A 86 2.11 8.27 -14.86
N GLY A 87 3.26 8.21 -15.52
CA GLY A 87 3.74 9.27 -16.41
C GLY A 87 3.04 9.31 -17.78
N SER A 88 2.42 8.20 -18.19
CA SER A 88 1.72 8.00 -19.46
C SER A 88 0.54 7.03 -19.31
N LEU A 89 -0.37 7.01 -20.29
CA LEU A 89 -1.46 6.02 -20.33
C LEU A 89 -0.93 4.58 -20.47
N GLN A 90 0.11 4.37 -21.29
CA GLN A 90 0.74 3.05 -21.43
C GLN A 90 1.30 2.56 -20.09
N ASN A 91 1.96 3.46 -19.33
CA ASN A 91 2.48 3.13 -18.02
C ASN A 91 1.36 2.85 -17.01
N LEU A 92 0.24 3.57 -17.10
CA LEU A 92 -0.95 3.25 -16.32
C LEU A 92 -1.47 1.84 -16.62
N LEU A 93 -1.63 1.47 -17.90
CA LEU A 93 -2.17 0.16 -18.27
C LEU A 93 -1.26 -0.99 -17.82
N ASP A 94 0.05 -0.84 -17.99
CA ASP A 94 1.05 -1.78 -17.46
C ASP A 94 0.94 -1.93 -15.93
N LYS A 95 0.91 -0.83 -15.18
CA LYS A 95 0.76 -0.86 -13.72
C LYS A 95 -0.59 -1.46 -13.29
N ARG A 96 -1.71 -1.08 -13.95
CA ARG A 96 -3.05 -1.62 -13.69
C ARG A 96 -3.13 -3.13 -13.83
N SER A 97 -2.45 -3.68 -14.84
CA SER A 97 -2.42 -5.13 -15.07
C SER A 97 -1.84 -5.93 -13.90
N ARG A 98 -1.03 -5.31 -13.03
CA ARG A 98 -0.41 -5.93 -11.85
C ARG A 98 -1.30 -5.96 -10.62
N PHE A 99 -2.43 -5.25 -10.66
CA PHE A 99 -3.41 -5.16 -9.59
C PHE A 99 -4.79 -5.46 -10.15
N ALA A 100 -5.03 -6.70 -10.56
CA ALA A 100 -6.30 -7.12 -11.13
C ALA A 100 -6.88 -8.31 -10.34
N PRO A 101 -7.46 -8.06 -9.14
CA PRO A 101 -7.93 -9.12 -8.24
C PRO A 101 -9.05 -9.99 -8.84
N SER A 102 -9.72 -9.52 -9.90
CA SER A 102 -10.68 -10.29 -10.69
C SER A 102 -10.04 -11.35 -11.59
N THR A 103 -8.73 -11.27 -11.85
CA THR A 103 -8.02 -12.15 -12.80
C THR A 103 -6.91 -12.96 -12.15
N HIS A 104 -6.34 -12.50 -11.04
CA HIS A 104 -5.30 -13.22 -10.33
C HIS A 104 -5.24 -12.82 -8.85
N SER A 105 -4.72 -13.73 -8.03
CA SER A 105 -4.37 -13.45 -6.63
C SER A 105 -2.98 -12.84 -6.52
N LEU A 106 -2.74 -12.11 -5.43
CA LEU A 106 -1.42 -11.57 -5.09
C LEU A 106 -0.92 -12.17 -3.77
N LEU A 107 0.40 -12.30 -3.65
CA LEU A 107 1.11 -12.58 -2.41
C LEU A 107 1.91 -11.36 -2.01
N ALA A 108 1.86 -10.99 -0.73
CA ALA A 108 2.78 -10.05 -0.11
C ALA A 108 3.97 -10.83 0.46
N VAL A 109 5.17 -10.50 0.01
CA VAL A 109 6.42 -11.07 0.54
C VAL A 109 7.07 -10.02 1.43
N CYS A 110 7.24 -10.34 2.71
CA CYS A 110 7.87 -9.49 3.72
C CYS A 110 9.24 -10.08 4.11
N PRO A 111 10.36 -9.45 3.69
CA PRO A 111 11.70 -9.91 4.05
C PRO A 111 11.98 -9.83 5.55
N VAL A 112 12.80 -10.75 6.08
CA VAL A 112 13.21 -10.78 7.50
C VAL A 112 13.80 -9.44 7.97
N PRO A 113 14.75 -8.80 7.26
CA PRO A 113 15.31 -7.53 7.73
C PRO A 113 14.27 -6.42 7.89
N TRP A 114 13.23 -6.40 7.03
CA TRP A 114 12.13 -5.46 7.15
C TRP A 114 11.25 -5.75 8.35
N LEU A 115 10.98 -7.04 8.62
CA LEU A 115 10.18 -7.50 9.75
C LEU A 115 10.85 -7.26 11.11
N LEU A 116 12.17 -7.38 11.18
CA LEU A 116 12.95 -7.15 12.40
C LEU A 116 13.19 -5.67 12.68
N ALA A 117 13.18 -4.82 11.65
CA ALA A 117 13.35 -3.39 11.83
C ALA A 117 12.16 -2.75 12.58
N PRO A 118 12.39 -1.61 13.28
CA PRO A 118 11.36 -0.82 13.94
C PRO A 118 10.19 -0.44 13.04
N VAL A 119 8.99 -0.27 13.60
CA VAL A 119 7.82 0.26 12.88
C VAL A 119 8.17 1.59 12.22
N ASP A 120 8.69 2.54 12.99
CA ASP A 120 9.25 3.81 12.51
C ASP A 120 10.25 4.41 13.51
N GLY A 121 10.64 5.67 13.34
CA GLY A 121 11.61 6.34 14.23
C GLY A 121 11.07 6.64 15.64
N LYS A 122 9.74 6.69 15.81
CA LYS A 122 9.07 6.97 17.09
C LYS A 122 8.70 5.68 17.82
N ASP A 123 8.31 4.65 17.07
CA ASP A 123 7.96 3.32 17.59
C ASP A 123 9.05 2.29 17.25
N GLN A 124 9.84 1.95 18.28
CA GLN A 124 10.94 0.98 18.20
C GLN A 124 10.47 -0.48 18.19
N THR A 125 9.17 -0.75 18.27
CA THR A 125 8.62 -2.11 18.19
C THR A 125 9.03 -2.74 16.84
N PRO A 126 9.60 -3.97 16.84
CA PRO A 126 9.85 -4.68 15.60
C PRO A 126 8.56 -4.91 14.82
N ARG A 127 8.57 -4.68 13.50
CA ARG A 127 7.37 -4.79 12.65
C ARG A 127 6.68 -6.14 12.80
N TRP A 128 7.44 -7.23 12.96
CA TRP A 128 6.88 -8.58 13.14
C TRP A 128 5.93 -8.67 14.34
N ARG A 129 6.25 -7.99 15.46
CA ARG A 129 5.38 -7.93 16.64
C ARG A 129 4.14 -7.08 16.38
N ALA A 130 4.33 -5.96 15.67
CA ALA A 130 3.23 -5.06 15.30
C ALA A 130 2.22 -5.71 14.34
N THR A 131 2.63 -6.72 13.56
CA THR A 131 1.70 -7.44 12.67
C THR A 131 0.60 -8.18 13.42
N GLY A 132 0.85 -8.64 14.65
CA GLY A 132 -0.07 -9.45 15.44
C GLY A 132 -0.37 -10.86 14.91
N VAL A 133 0.20 -11.27 13.76
CA VAL A 133 -0.05 -12.58 13.13
C VAL A 133 1.06 -13.60 13.41
N LEU A 134 2.26 -13.15 13.75
CA LEU A 134 3.42 -13.99 14.02
C LEU A 134 3.57 -14.26 15.54
N ARG A 135 3.71 -15.54 15.92
CA ARG A 135 3.92 -15.95 17.32
C ARG A 135 5.38 -15.88 17.77
N HIS A 136 6.30 -16.05 16.82
CA HIS A 136 7.73 -16.10 17.06
C HIS A 136 8.46 -15.17 16.10
N GLU A 137 9.69 -14.81 16.46
CA GLU A 137 10.56 -14.01 15.62
C GLU A 137 10.82 -14.73 14.28
N PRO A 138 10.59 -14.07 13.13
CA PRO A 138 10.72 -14.71 11.83
C PRO A 138 12.20 -14.89 11.45
N VAL A 139 12.60 -16.13 11.16
CA VAL A 139 13.92 -16.47 10.59
C VAL A 139 13.88 -16.65 9.07
N LEU A 140 12.68 -16.64 8.49
CA LEU A 140 12.43 -16.74 7.05
C LEU A 140 11.49 -15.61 6.60
N PRO A 141 11.51 -15.22 5.31
CA PRO A 141 10.54 -14.26 4.77
C PRO A 141 9.11 -14.73 5.00
N VAL A 142 8.25 -13.80 5.40
CA VAL A 142 6.83 -14.08 5.59
C VAL A 142 6.10 -13.82 4.28
N VAL A 143 5.37 -14.82 3.79
CA VAL A 143 4.60 -14.74 2.55
C VAL A 143 3.14 -14.90 2.88
N LEU A 144 2.32 -13.90 2.55
CA LEU A 144 0.90 -13.86 2.90
C LEU A 144 0.04 -13.69 1.66
N PRO A 145 -1.13 -14.35 1.59
CA PRO A 145 -2.14 -14.00 0.59
C PRO A 145 -2.60 -12.55 0.80
N VAL A 146 -2.73 -11.82 -0.30
CA VAL A 146 -3.37 -10.51 -0.30
C VAL A 146 -4.87 -10.72 -0.44
N ARG A 147 -5.63 -10.33 0.59
CA ARG A 147 -7.08 -10.49 0.63
C ARG A 147 -7.80 -9.32 -0.05
N ASP A 148 -7.46 -8.09 0.33
CA ASP A 148 -8.01 -6.88 -0.28
C ASP A 148 -6.89 -6.03 -0.90
N VAL A 149 -7.15 -5.53 -2.10
CA VAL A 149 -6.26 -4.66 -2.87
C VAL A 149 -6.92 -3.31 -3.01
N ARG A 150 -6.19 -2.24 -2.71
CA ARG A 150 -6.60 -0.86 -3.01
C ARG A 150 -5.43 -0.15 -3.67
N VAL A 151 -5.65 0.49 -4.81
CA VAL A 151 -4.58 1.17 -5.55
C VAL A 151 -5.00 2.57 -5.92
N LEU A 152 -4.16 3.54 -5.54
CA LEU A 152 -4.29 4.93 -5.91
C LEU A 152 -3.34 5.24 -7.08
N TYR A 153 -3.89 5.47 -8.27
CA TYR A 153 -3.14 5.89 -9.44
C TYR A 153 -3.07 7.42 -9.51
N ALA A 154 -1.86 7.96 -9.50
CA ALA A 154 -1.60 9.37 -9.73
C ALA A 154 -1.31 9.57 -11.22
N LEU A 155 -2.08 10.43 -11.89
CA LEU A 155 -1.99 10.65 -13.33
C LEU A 155 -1.59 12.10 -13.63
N LYS A 156 -0.74 12.33 -14.65
CA LYS A 156 -0.56 13.69 -15.18
C LYS A 156 -1.91 14.29 -15.57
N ARG A 157 -2.07 15.60 -15.38
CA ARG A 157 -3.34 16.33 -15.55
C ARG A 157 -4.12 15.98 -16.83
N ASP A 158 -3.45 15.95 -17.98
CA ASP A 158 -4.13 15.64 -19.26
C ASP A 158 -4.61 14.19 -19.33
N HIS A 159 -3.80 13.24 -18.82
CA HIS A 159 -4.21 11.84 -18.72
C HIS A 159 -5.32 11.64 -17.69
N TYR A 160 -5.30 12.36 -16.57
CA TYR A 160 -6.35 12.33 -15.57
C TYR A 160 -7.68 12.81 -16.16
N ALA A 161 -7.68 13.99 -16.80
CA ALA A 161 -8.88 14.55 -17.42
C ALA A 161 -9.45 13.64 -18.52
N GLY A 162 -8.56 13.06 -19.35
CA GLY A 162 -8.96 12.08 -20.36
C GLY A 162 -9.55 10.81 -19.74
N PHE A 163 -8.92 10.25 -18.70
CA PHE A 163 -9.38 9.03 -18.04
C PHE A 163 -10.73 9.26 -17.34
N ALA A 164 -10.84 10.32 -16.53
CA ALA A 164 -12.05 10.63 -15.76
C ALA A 164 -13.29 10.88 -16.63
N ARG A 165 -13.11 11.31 -17.89
CA ARG A 165 -14.22 11.53 -18.84
C ARG A 165 -14.70 10.26 -19.53
N HIS A 166 -13.83 9.26 -19.72
CA HIS A 166 -14.11 8.16 -20.65
C HIS A 166 -14.00 6.76 -20.02
N GLN A 167 -13.52 6.66 -18.77
CA GLN A 167 -13.23 5.39 -18.13
C GLN A 167 -13.93 5.29 -16.77
N VAL A 168 -14.28 4.06 -16.41
CA VAL A 168 -14.84 3.74 -15.10
C VAL A 168 -13.79 2.96 -14.31
N PRO A 169 -13.36 3.45 -13.12
CA PRO A 169 -12.49 2.71 -12.21
C PRO A 169 -13.10 1.37 -11.78
N HIS A 170 -12.26 0.35 -11.59
CA HIS A 170 -12.69 -0.84 -10.84
C HIS A 170 -12.82 -0.52 -9.34
N ALA A 171 -13.53 -1.37 -8.59
CA ALA A 171 -13.83 -1.13 -7.17
C ALA A 171 -12.60 -0.96 -6.27
N HIS A 172 -11.45 -1.53 -6.65
CA HIS A 172 -10.18 -1.39 -5.94
C HIS A 172 -9.34 -0.19 -6.40
N GLU A 173 -9.74 0.51 -7.46
CA GLU A 173 -8.97 1.55 -8.11
C GLU A 173 -9.46 2.95 -7.74
N PHE A 174 -8.51 3.82 -7.40
CA PHE A 174 -8.73 5.21 -7.09
C PHE A 174 -7.80 6.04 -7.97
N PHE A 175 -8.24 7.21 -8.41
CA PHE A 175 -7.49 8.04 -9.34
C PHE A 175 -7.39 9.46 -8.81
N VAL A 176 -6.20 10.05 -8.91
CA VAL A 176 -5.96 11.45 -8.55
C VAL A 176 -5.07 12.12 -9.59
N PRO A 177 -5.16 13.45 -9.74
CA PRO A 177 -4.11 14.21 -10.40
C PRO A 177 -2.76 14.03 -9.70
N MET A 178 -1.68 14.00 -10.47
CA MET A 178 -0.31 13.82 -9.97
C MET A 178 0.05 14.87 -8.92
N GLU A 179 -0.38 16.10 -9.16
CA GLU A 179 -0.21 17.25 -8.28
C GLU A 179 -0.79 17.03 -6.88
N SER A 180 -1.86 16.24 -6.74
CA SER A 180 -2.44 15.90 -5.43
C SER A 180 -1.52 15.07 -4.55
N ILE A 181 -0.63 14.26 -5.15
CA ILE A 181 0.39 13.50 -4.40
C ILE A 181 1.66 14.33 -4.22
N THR A 182 2.06 15.07 -5.25
CA THR A 182 3.34 15.80 -5.25
C THR A 182 3.31 17.13 -4.49
N ALA A 183 2.12 17.65 -4.19
CA ALA A 183 1.91 18.83 -3.37
C ALA A 183 2.57 18.68 -1.99
N GLU A 184 3.05 19.80 -1.45
CA GLU A 184 3.53 19.85 -0.08
C GLU A 184 2.36 19.64 0.89
N GLY A 185 2.57 18.80 1.92
CA GLY A 185 1.51 18.44 2.87
C GLY A 185 0.37 17.61 2.29
N SER A 186 0.60 16.88 1.19
CA SER A 186 -0.44 16.04 0.56
C SER A 186 -1.07 15.01 1.52
N ASP A 187 -0.32 14.53 2.51
CA ASP A 187 -0.83 13.66 3.58
C ASP A 187 -1.91 14.30 4.45
N SER A 188 -1.97 15.63 4.47
CA SER A 188 -2.92 16.42 5.26
C SER A 188 -4.07 17.00 4.43
N ASP A 189 -4.05 16.85 3.10
CA ASP A 189 -5.12 17.33 2.21
C ASP A 189 -6.45 16.64 2.55
N PRO A 190 -7.50 17.40 2.95
CA PRO A 190 -8.78 16.81 3.34
C PRO A 190 -9.49 16.08 2.20
N ALA A 191 -9.36 16.53 0.95
CA ALA A 191 -9.99 15.89 -0.20
C ALA A 191 -9.31 14.55 -0.50
N LEU A 192 -7.97 14.51 -0.47
CA LEU A 192 -7.20 13.29 -0.65
C LEU A 192 -7.48 12.28 0.48
N ARG A 193 -7.45 12.74 1.73
CA ARG A 193 -7.77 11.92 2.91
C ARG A 193 -9.19 11.34 2.83
N SER A 194 -10.16 12.14 2.40
CA SER A 194 -11.54 11.70 2.22
C SER A 194 -11.65 10.62 1.13
N LEU A 195 -10.96 10.80 0.00
CA LEU A 195 -10.90 9.80 -1.06
C LEU A 195 -10.27 8.50 -0.56
N ILE A 196 -9.12 8.56 0.11
CA ILE A 196 -8.43 7.39 0.62
C ILE A 196 -9.25 6.71 1.74
N ALA A 197 -9.94 7.47 2.59
CA ALA A 197 -10.82 6.92 3.61
C ALA A 197 -11.96 6.05 3.03
N ARG A 198 -12.42 6.33 1.80
CA ARG A 198 -13.39 5.48 1.08
C ARG A 198 -12.81 4.12 0.66
N ALA A 199 -11.48 3.96 0.71
CA ALA A 199 -10.83 2.67 0.54
C ALA A 199 -10.94 1.78 1.80
N THR A 200 -11.64 2.22 2.86
CA THR A 200 -12.02 1.35 3.98
C THR A 200 -13.24 0.50 3.62
N ALA A 201 -13.09 -0.82 3.67
CA ALA A 201 -14.23 -1.73 3.57
C ALA A 201 -14.17 -2.78 4.70
N GLN A 202 -15.29 -2.96 5.40
CA GLN A 202 -15.60 -4.21 6.08
C GLN A 202 -16.51 -5.00 5.14
N ASN A 203 -16.01 -6.11 4.61
CA ASN A 203 -16.72 -6.93 3.62
C ASN A 203 -17.54 -8.06 4.25
N PHE A 204 -17.51 -8.18 5.57
CA PHE A 204 -18.11 -9.29 6.32
C PHE A 204 -18.86 -8.76 7.54
N LEU A 205 -19.87 -9.53 7.94
CA LEU A 205 -20.59 -9.32 9.21
C LEU A 205 -19.59 -9.48 10.37
N GLY A 206 -19.69 -8.64 11.40
CA GLY A 206 -18.91 -8.81 12.63
C GLY A 206 -19.27 -10.11 13.35
N GLU A 207 -18.32 -10.67 14.12
CA GLU A 207 -18.61 -11.79 15.01
C GLU A 207 -19.73 -11.38 16.00
N PRO A 208 -20.65 -12.29 16.36
CA PRO A 208 -21.58 -12.04 17.46
C PRO A 208 -20.77 -11.73 18.72
N GLU A 209 -21.15 -10.70 19.48
CA GLU A 209 -20.55 -10.47 20.80
C GLU A 209 -20.73 -11.73 21.65
N ALA A 210 -19.64 -12.20 22.27
CA ALA A 210 -19.71 -13.29 23.23
C ALA A 210 -20.60 -12.83 24.39
N ALA A 211 -21.71 -13.55 24.58
CA ALA A 211 -22.65 -13.35 25.68
C ALA A 211 -22.00 -13.59 27.05
#